data_AF-A0A833RQC5-F1
#
_entry.id   AF-A0A833RQC5-F1
#
_cell.length_a   1.000
_cell.length_b   1.000
_cell.length_c   1.000
_cell.angle_alpha   90.00
_cell.angle_beta   90.00
_cell.angle_gamma   90.00
#
_symmetry.space_group_name_H-M   'P 1'
#
loop_
_entity.id
_entity.type
_entity.pdbx_description
1 polymer ?
#
loop_
_entity_poly.entity_id
_entity_poly.type
_entity_poly.pdbx_seq_one_letter_code
_entity_poly.pdbx_strand_id
1 'polypeptide(L)'
;MHLCKASIGTGILFLPNGFRRAGYVMSMICGVVIGLLCTHTVVALVIEFSFGIEMDTRVYILALSPFVCLLGLVRDLRHLAPFSVIGALFMFIGIFVTLYYLLEDVPDPARLEAFTSVLPVPMYCSLFLFALHNVTLCLPLENSMKKPQHLPWLITCNMLLNTGMYIVFGYLGYNKYSRDTCDTVIKNLPLEKTTKIASVAIEEFNEKNELYNPFEHRDKKNSNS
;
A
#
# COMPACT_ATOMS: atom_id res chain seq x y z
N MET A 1 5.45 -19.78 5.46
CA MET A 1 4.20 -20.37 4.95
C MET A 1 2.99 -20.26 5.91
N HIS A 2 3.11 -19.58 7.07
CA HIS A 2 2.03 -19.43 8.05
C HIS A 2 1.28 -18.08 7.94
N LEU A 3 1.97 -16.96 7.68
CA LEU A 3 1.37 -15.61 7.66
C LEU A 3 0.38 -15.36 6.50
N CYS A 4 0.68 -15.85 5.29
CA CYS A 4 -0.21 -15.65 4.14
C CYS A 4 -1.49 -16.53 4.23
N LYS A 5 -1.34 -17.78 4.72
CA LYS A 5 -2.49 -18.61 5.13
C LYS A 5 -3.24 -18.01 6.32
N ALA A 6 -2.56 -17.27 7.19
CA ALA A 6 -3.18 -16.62 8.32
C ALA A 6 -4.08 -15.46 7.89
N SER A 7 -3.55 -14.56 7.06
CA SER A 7 -4.28 -13.40 6.55
C SER A 7 -5.51 -13.80 5.72
N ILE A 8 -5.38 -14.80 4.84
CA ILE A 8 -6.48 -15.29 3.99
C ILE A 8 -7.46 -16.16 4.80
N GLY A 9 -6.96 -16.97 5.74
CA GLY A 9 -7.74 -17.97 6.46
C GLY A 9 -8.78 -17.38 7.39
N THR A 10 -8.46 -16.35 8.16
CA THR A 10 -9.42 -15.76 9.12
C THR A 10 -10.44 -14.83 8.48
N GLY A 11 -10.05 -14.05 7.47
CA GLY A 11 -11.00 -13.24 6.71
C GLY A 11 -12.14 -14.11 6.18
N ILE A 12 -11.80 -15.26 5.59
CA ILE A 12 -12.78 -16.24 5.11
C ILE A 12 -13.56 -16.91 6.25
N LEU A 13 -12.95 -17.15 7.42
CA LEU A 13 -13.65 -17.76 8.57
C LEU A 13 -14.65 -16.83 9.26
N PHE A 14 -14.41 -15.51 9.27
CA PHE A 14 -15.35 -14.53 9.84
C PHE A 14 -16.47 -14.15 8.85
N LEU A 15 -16.24 -14.35 7.54
CA LEU A 15 -17.20 -14.02 6.48
C LEU A 15 -18.58 -14.70 6.66
N PRO A 16 -18.70 -16.01 6.95
CA PRO A 16 -20.00 -16.67 7.17
C PRO A 16 -20.82 -16.01 8.29
N ASN A 17 -20.18 -15.58 9.37
CA ASN A 17 -20.86 -14.90 10.47
C ASN A 17 -21.34 -13.49 10.06
N GLY A 18 -20.58 -12.80 9.21
CA GLY A 18 -21.00 -11.55 8.58
C GLY A 18 -22.20 -11.73 7.65
N PHE A 19 -22.15 -12.71 6.75
CA PHE A 19 -23.24 -13.04 5.84
C PHE A 19 -24.52 -13.46 6.57
N ARG A 20 -24.40 -14.16 7.70
CA ARG A 20 -25.54 -14.51 8.56
C ARG A 20 -26.20 -13.30 9.20
N ARG A 21 -25.43 -12.26 9.58
CA ARG A 21 -25.94 -11.05 10.24
C ARG A 21 -26.47 -10.00 9.26
N ALA A 22 -25.82 -9.85 8.10
CA ALA A 22 -26.16 -8.84 7.10
C ALA A 22 -27.08 -9.35 5.98
N GLY A 23 -27.22 -10.67 5.83
CA GLY A 23 -27.94 -11.29 4.72
C GLY A 23 -27.06 -11.42 3.46
N TYR A 24 -27.32 -12.48 2.68
CA TYR A 24 -26.49 -12.83 1.51
C TYR A 24 -26.46 -11.73 0.44
N VAL A 25 -27.61 -11.19 0.05
CA VAL A 25 -27.71 -10.18 -1.02
C VAL A 25 -26.96 -8.90 -0.63
N MET A 26 -27.19 -8.40 0.58
CA MET A 26 -26.54 -7.18 1.07
C MET A 26 -25.02 -7.38 1.24
N SER A 27 -24.60 -8.55 1.71
CA SER A 27 -23.17 -8.88 1.85
C SER A 27 -22.47 -9.00 0.49
N MET A 28 -23.17 -9.53 -0.53
CA MET A 28 -22.64 -9.63 -1.90
C MET A 28 -22.44 -8.24 -2.52
N ILE A 29 -23.45 -7.37 -2.41
CA ILE A 29 -23.37 -5.99 -2.92
C ILE A 29 -22.27 -5.22 -2.18
N CYS A 30 -22.25 -5.28 -0.86
CA CYS A 30 -21.26 -4.59 -0.03
C CYS A 30 -19.83 -5.09 -0.32
N GLY A 31 -19.64 -6.41 -0.48
CA GLY A 31 -18.35 -6.99 -0.83
C GLY A 31 -17.80 -6.49 -2.17
N VAL A 32 -18.66 -6.41 -3.20
CA VAL A 32 -18.27 -5.86 -4.51
C VAL A 32 -17.90 -4.38 -4.40
N VAL A 33 -18.70 -3.59 -3.70
CA VAL A 33 -18.44 -2.15 -3.50
C VAL A 33 -17.13 -1.93 -2.74
N ILE A 34 -16.90 -2.66 -1.64
CA ILE A 34 -15.66 -2.59 -0.85
C ILE A 34 -14.46 -3.01 -1.71
N GLY A 35 -14.60 -4.07 -2.51
CA GLY A 35 -13.54 -4.53 -3.41
C GLY A 35 -13.16 -3.48 -4.45
N LEU A 36 -14.14 -2.82 -5.06
CA LEU A 36 -13.92 -1.72 -6.02
C LEU A 36 -13.27 -0.51 -5.35
N LEU A 37 -13.74 -0.13 -4.16
CA LEU A 37 -13.17 0.97 -3.39
C LEU A 37 -11.71 0.71 -2.99
N CYS A 38 -11.41 -0.50 -2.51
CA CYS A 38 -10.05 -0.89 -2.13
C CYS A 38 -9.11 -0.94 -3.33
N THR A 39 -9.61 -1.42 -4.48
CA THR A 39 -8.83 -1.40 -5.73
C THR A 39 -8.57 0.04 -6.16
N HIS A 40 -9.58 0.91 -6.10
CA HIS A 40 -9.45 2.33 -6.42
C HIS A 40 -8.40 3.02 -5.56
N THR A 41 -8.42 2.82 -4.23
CA THR A 41 -7.46 3.47 -3.32
C THR A 41 -6.04 3.02 -3.56
N VAL A 42 -5.81 1.72 -3.77
CA VAL A 42 -4.48 1.18 -4.06
C VAL A 42 -3.96 1.71 -5.39
N VAL A 43 -4.79 1.73 -6.42
CA VAL A 43 -4.39 2.14 -7.77
C VAL A 43 -4.13 3.64 -7.85
N ALA A 44 -4.99 4.47 -7.27
CA ALA A 44 -4.76 5.90 -7.17
C ALA A 44 -3.44 6.19 -6.44
N LEU A 45 -3.20 5.53 -5.30
CA LEU A 45 -1.96 5.69 -4.54
C LEU A 45 -0.72 5.29 -5.35
N VAL A 46 -0.75 4.14 -6.05
CA VAL A 46 0.40 3.65 -6.82
C VAL A 46 0.68 4.52 -8.04
N ILE A 47 -0.34 4.98 -8.75
CA ILE A 47 -0.16 5.70 -10.02
C ILE A 47 0.20 7.16 -9.81
N GLU A 48 -0.48 7.85 -8.88
CA GLU A 48 -0.09 9.21 -8.47
C GLU A 48 1.38 9.24 -8.05
N PHE A 49 1.81 8.21 -7.33
CA PHE A 49 3.18 8.11 -6.84
C PHE A 49 4.21 7.65 -7.88
N SER A 50 3.89 6.65 -8.70
CA SER A 50 4.87 6.00 -9.59
C SER A 50 5.00 6.66 -10.95
N PHE A 51 3.93 7.27 -11.47
CA PHE A 51 3.89 7.78 -12.84
C PHE A 51 3.61 9.27 -12.92
N GLY A 52 2.99 9.88 -11.90
CA GLY A 52 2.63 11.32 -11.93
C GLY A 52 1.68 11.68 -13.08
N ILE A 53 0.98 10.70 -13.65
CA ILE A 53 0.06 10.89 -14.78
C ILE A 53 -1.36 11.06 -14.21
N GLU A 54 -1.96 12.22 -14.46
CA GLU A 54 -3.36 12.53 -14.14
C GLU A 54 -4.31 12.00 -15.24
N MET A 55 -4.49 10.68 -15.37
CA MET A 55 -5.60 10.16 -16.19
C MET A 55 -6.88 10.05 -15.36
N ASP A 56 -8.02 10.03 -16.06
CA ASP A 56 -9.32 9.77 -15.43
C ASP A 56 -9.31 8.41 -14.72
N THR A 57 -9.65 8.43 -13.44
CA THR A 57 -9.52 7.28 -12.53
C THR A 57 -10.34 6.07 -12.97
N ARG A 58 -11.38 6.27 -13.78
CA ARG A 58 -12.24 5.21 -14.32
C ARG A 58 -11.48 4.28 -15.26
N VAL A 59 -10.54 4.83 -16.02
CA VAL A 59 -9.72 4.06 -16.97
C VAL A 59 -8.81 3.09 -16.22
N TYR A 60 -8.25 3.52 -15.09
CA TYR A 60 -7.41 2.66 -14.25
C TYR A 60 -8.18 1.52 -13.60
N ILE A 61 -9.40 1.80 -13.08
CA ILE A 61 -10.25 0.75 -12.51
C ILE A 61 -10.57 -0.31 -13.57
N LEU A 62 -10.99 0.11 -14.78
CA LEU A 62 -11.35 -0.80 -15.87
C LEU A 62 -10.15 -1.59 -16.39
N ALA A 63 -8.97 -0.97 -16.51
CA ALA A 63 -7.77 -1.64 -16.99
C ALA A 63 -7.20 -2.66 -16.00
N LEU A 64 -7.22 -2.36 -14.68
CA LEU A 64 -6.70 -3.27 -13.67
C LEU A 64 -7.71 -4.27 -13.11
N SER A 65 -9.02 -3.99 -13.21
CA SER A 65 -10.08 -4.91 -12.77
C SER A 65 -9.90 -6.34 -13.28
N PRO A 66 -9.65 -6.61 -14.58
CA PRO A 66 -9.45 -7.98 -15.06
C PRO A 66 -8.20 -8.63 -14.46
N PHE A 67 -7.14 -7.86 -14.23
CA PHE A 67 -5.89 -8.37 -13.66
C PHE A 67 -6.05 -8.76 -12.17
N VAL A 68 -6.74 -7.91 -11.39
CA VAL A 68 -7.04 -8.20 -9.97
C VAL A 68 -8.00 -9.39 -9.84
N CYS A 69 -9.01 -9.48 -10.72
CA CYS A 69 -9.92 -10.62 -10.76
C CYS A 69 -9.18 -11.92 -11.11
N LEU A 70 -8.23 -11.86 -12.06
CA LEU A 70 -7.41 -13.00 -12.45
C LEU A 70 -6.46 -13.46 -11.33
N LEU A 71 -5.84 -12.52 -10.60
CA LEU A 71 -5.04 -12.82 -9.41
C LEU A 71 -5.89 -13.43 -8.28
N GLY A 72 -7.13 -12.96 -8.11
CA GLY A 72 -8.10 -13.53 -7.17
C GLY A 72 -8.57 -14.94 -7.54
N LEU A 73 -8.43 -15.34 -8.81
CA LEU A 73 -8.78 -16.67 -9.32
C LEU A 73 -7.64 -17.71 -9.20
N VAL A 74 -6.44 -17.30 -8.80
CA VAL A 74 -5.31 -18.22 -8.62
C VAL A 74 -5.61 -19.16 -7.45
N ARG A 75 -6.02 -20.39 -7.79
CA ARG A 75 -6.38 -21.45 -6.81
C ARG A 75 -5.18 -22.01 -6.05
N ASP A 76 -3.96 -21.85 -6.55
CA ASP A 76 -2.74 -22.35 -5.88
C ASP A 76 -1.91 -21.21 -5.26
N LEU A 77 -2.21 -20.92 -4.00
CA LEU A 77 -1.55 -19.89 -3.20
C LEU A 77 -0.08 -20.23 -2.82
N ARG A 78 0.47 -21.38 -3.23
CA ARG A 78 1.87 -21.72 -2.91
C ARG A 78 2.85 -20.79 -3.59
N HIS A 79 2.50 -20.27 -4.77
CA HIS A 79 3.36 -19.37 -5.55
C HIS A 79 3.39 -17.95 -4.98
N LEU A 80 2.36 -17.55 -4.22
CA LEU A 80 2.33 -16.26 -3.51
C LEU A 80 3.15 -16.28 -2.21
N ALA A 81 3.45 -17.45 -1.66
CA ALA A 81 4.19 -17.57 -0.41
C ALA A 81 5.63 -17.01 -0.48
N PRO A 82 6.48 -17.34 -1.47
CA PRO A 82 7.79 -16.71 -1.61
C PRO A 82 7.69 -15.23 -1.98
N PHE A 83 6.70 -14.86 -2.81
CA PHE A 83 6.44 -13.46 -3.15
C PHE A 83 6.11 -12.61 -1.91
N SER A 84 5.33 -13.14 -0.96
CA SER A 84 5.04 -12.48 0.31
C SER A 84 6.28 -12.27 1.19
N VAL A 85 7.24 -13.20 1.16
CA VAL A 85 8.52 -13.04 1.88
C VAL A 85 9.36 -11.93 1.25
N ILE A 86 9.44 -11.89 -0.08
CA ILE A 86 10.12 -10.81 -0.81
C ILE A 86 9.46 -9.46 -0.50
N GLY A 87 8.13 -9.41 -0.55
CA GLY A 87 7.37 -8.20 -0.19
C GLY A 87 7.60 -7.76 1.25
N ALA A 88 7.71 -8.69 2.20
CA ALA A 88 8.05 -8.37 3.59
C ALA A 88 9.46 -7.77 3.70
N LEU A 89 10.44 -8.32 2.97
CA LEU A 89 11.81 -7.77 2.93
C LEU A 89 11.82 -6.34 2.37
N PHE A 90 11.09 -6.10 1.27
CA PHE A 90 10.94 -4.75 0.71
C PHE A 90 10.23 -3.79 1.66
N MET A 91 9.22 -4.25 2.41
CA MET A 91 8.60 -3.44 3.46
C MET A 91 9.60 -3.07 4.55
N PHE A 92 10.42 -4.01 5.01
CA PHE A 92 11.48 -3.71 5.98
C PHE A 92 12.47 -2.67 5.44
N ILE A 93 12.94 -2.85 4.20
CA ILE A 93 13.83 -1.88 3.54
C ILE A 93 13.15 -0.51 3.45
N GLY A 94 11.88 -0.45 3.03
CA GLY A 94 11.12 0.79 2.96
C GLY A 94 10.99 1.49 4.31
N ILE A 95 10.75 0.74 5.39
CA ILE A 95 10.73 1.28 6.76
C ILE A 95 12.11 1.85 7.14
N PHE A 96 13.20 1.13 6.86
CA PHE A 96 14.56 1.60 7.18
C PHE A 96 14.94 2.86 6.39
N VAL A 97 14.68 2.88 5.09
CA VAL A 97 14.95 4.05 4.23
C VAL A 97 14.13 5.25 4.71
N THR A 98 12.85 5.04 5.01
CA THR A 98 12.00 6.13 5.51
C THR A 98 12.50 6.64 6.87
N LEU A 99 12.87 5.75 7.78
CA LEU A 99 13.40 6.14 9.08
C LEU A 99 14.73 6.90 8.93
N TYR A 100 15.59 6.49 7.99
CA TYR A 100 16.81 7.22 7.65
C TYR A 100 16.51 8.66 7.22
N TYR A 101 15.59 8.86 6.27
CA TYR A 101 15.18 10.20 5.83
C TYR A 101 14.51 11.05 6.91
N LEU A 102 13.76 10.41 7.81
CA LEU A 102 13.13 11.10 8.95
C LEU A 102 14.15 11.54 10.01
N LEU A 103 15.29 10.85 10.10
CA LEU A 103 16.38 11.14 11.03
C LEU A 103 17.48 12.02 10.42
N GLU A 104 17.51 12.16 9.10
CA GLU A 104 18.36 13.16 8.42
C GLU A 104 17.83 14.55 8.73
N ASP A 105 18.67 15.48 9.20
CA ASP A 105 18.32 16.87 9.58
C ASP A 105 17.05 16.99 10.44
N VAL A 106 17.09 16.44 11.66
CA VAL A 106 15.99 16.57 12.63
C VAL A 106 15.93 18.01 13.15
N PRO A 107 14.85 18.74 12.87
CA PRO A 107 14.70 20.12 13.31
C PRO A 107 14.29 20.21 14.79
N ASP A 108 14.48 21.39 15.38
CA ASP A 108 14.20 21.63 16.81
C ASP A 108 12.71 21.35 17.12
N PRO A 109 12.41 20.43 18.06
CA PRO A 109 11.05 20.07 18.42
C PRO A 109 10.26 21.20 19.08
N ALA A 110 10.90 22.29 19.52
CA ALA A 110 10.22 23.45 20.11
C ALA A 110 9.31 24.19 19.10
N ARG A 111 9.48 23.97 17.80
CA ARG A 111 8.64 24.57 16.75
C ARG A 111 7.26 23.93 16.60
N LEU A 112 7.02 22.78 17.25
CA LEU A 112 5.79 22.02 17.06
C LEU A 112 4.68 22.57 17.94
N GLU A 113 3.49 22.68 17.33
CA GLU A 113 2.28 22.96 18.09
C GLU A 113 1.90 21.71 18.88
N ALA A 114 2.07 21.76 20.20
CA ALA A 114 1.69 20.68 21.11
C ALA A 114 0.17 20.41 21.10
N PHE A 115 -0.62 21.45 20.83
CA PHE A 115 -2.08 21.38 20.74
C PHE A 115 -2.55 22.20 19.55
N THR A 116 -3.15 21.55 18.56
CA THR A 116 -3.75 22.22 17.39
C THR A 116 -5.24 22.43 17.62
N SER A 117 -6.04 21.36 17.56
CA SER A 117 -7.49 21.37 17.69
C SER A 117 -7.99 20.00 18.15
N VAL A 118 -9.14 19.97 18.82
CA VAL A 118 -9.75 18.73 19.31
C VAL A 118 -10.52 17.98 18.22
N LEU A 119 -10.92 18.65 17.14
CA LEU A 119 -11.77 18.07 16.10
C LEU A 119 -11.07 16.96 15.28
N PRO A 120 -9.76 17.03 14.97
CA PRO A 120 -9.04 15.95 14.29
C PRO A 120 -8.67 14.77 15.21
N VAL A 121 -8.78 14.92 16.54
CA VAL A 121 -8.36 13.88 17.50
C VAL A 121 -9.10 12.54 17.26
N PRO A 122 -10.43 12.50 17.05
CA PRO A 122 -11.13 11.26 16.71
C PRO A 122 -10.64 10.63 15.40
N MET A 123 -10.25 11.43 14.40
CA MET A 123 -9.71 10.92 13.14
C MET A 123 -8.34 10.26 13.38
N TYR A 124 -7.46 10.90 14.14
CA TYR A 124 -6.19 10.32 14.54
C TYR A 124 -6.37 9.02 15.33
N CYS A 125 -7.27 9.01 16.33
CA CYS A 125 -7.57 7.81 17.11
C CYS A 125 -8.07 6.66 16.22
N SER A 126 -8.94 6.95 15.24
CA SER A 126 -9.47 5.95 14.32
C SER A 126 -8.36 5.36 13.44
N LEU A 127 -7.50 6.22 12.88
CA LEU A 127 -6.36 5.80 12.07
C LEU A 127 -5.37 4.95 12.88
N PHE A 128 -5.08 5.37 14.11
CA PHE A 128 -4.14 4.67 15.00
C PHE A 128 -4.69 3.31 15.47
N LEU A 129 -5.98 3.25 15.85
CA LEU A 129 -6.65 2.00 16.20
C LEU A 129 -6.70 1.02 15.02
N PHE A 130 -6.98 1.51 13.82
CA PHE A 130 -6.96 0.71 12.60
C PHE A 130 -5.57 0.13 12.33
N ALA A 131 -4.51 0.94 12.45
CA ALA A 131 -3.13 0.51 12.23
C ALA A 131 -2.67 -0.58 13.23
N LEU A 132 -3.15 -0.53 14.47
CA LEU A 132 -2.81 -1.50 15.51
C LEU A 132 -3.64 -2.80 15.40
N HIS A 133 -4.86 -2.74 14.88
CA HIS A 133 -5.77 -3.86 14.91
C HIS A 133 -5.34 -5.02 13.98
N ASN A 134 -4.94 -6.15 14.58
CA ASN A 134 -4.48 -7.33 13.83
C ASN A 134 -5.22 -8.64 14.21
N VAL A 135 -6.52 -8.58 14.49
CA VAL A 135 -7.31 -9.75 14.97
C VAL A 135 -7.31 -10.92 13.99
N THR A 136 -7.16 -10.62 12.70
CA THR A 136 -7.06 -11.56 11.58
C THR A 136 -5.87 -12.52 11.75
N LEU A 137 -4.83 -12.17 12.50
CA LEU A 137 -3.65 -13.02 12.66
C LEU A 137 -3.74 -13.97 13.87
N CYS A 138 -4.72 -13.81 14.76
CA CYS A 138 -4.78 -14.56 16.01
C CYS A 138 -5.08 -16.06 15.81
N LEU A 139 -6.17 -16.40 15.11
CA LEU A 139 -6.60 -17.79 14.95
C LEU A 139 -5.58 -18.69 14.21
N PRO A 140 -4.93 -18.24 13.13
CA PRO A 140 -3.99 -19.10 12.41
C PRO A 140 -2.65 -19.19 13.12
N LEU A 141 -2.28 -18.14 13.87
CA LEU A 141 -1.13 -18.16 14.75
C LEU A 141 -1.37 -19.17 15.88
N GLU A 142 -2.53 -19.14 16.53
CA GLU A 142 -2.95 -20.10 17.54
C GLU A 142 -2.85 -21.54 17.00
N ASN A 143 -3.43 -21.78 15.82
CA ASN A 143 -3.41 -23.10 15.17
C ASN A 143 -2.00 -23.56 14.75
N SER A 144 -1.05 -22.64 14.65
CA SER A 144 0.35 -22.95 14.30
C SER A 144 1.26 -23.07 15.54
N MET A 145 0.78 -22.77 16.74
CA MET A 145 1.58 -22.75 17.97
C MET A 145 1.56 -24.10 18.69
N LYS A 146 2.74 -24.56 19.13
CA LYS A 146 2.87 -25.76 19.99
C LYS A 146 2.21 -25.59 21.36
N LYS A 147 2.08 -24.35 21.86
CA LYS A 147 1.50 -24.00 23.16
C LYS A 147 0.57 -22.77 23.02
N PRO A 148 -0.72 -22.95 22.66
CA PRO A 148 -1.63 -21.83 22.38
C PRO A 148 -1.89 -20.93 23.60
N GLN A 149 -1.68 -21.43 24.82
CA GLN A 149 -1.82 -20.66 26.06
C GLN A 149 -0.90 -19.42 26.15
N HIS A 150 0.20 -19.38 25.38
CA HIS A 150 1.11 -18.23 25.35
C HIS A 150 0.72 -17.18 24.29
N LEU A 151 -0.33 -17.42 23.50
CA LEU A 151 -0.79 -16.53 22.45
C LEU A 151 -1.10 -15.11 22.96
N PRO A 152 -1.80 -14.90 24.10
CA PRO A 152 -2.09 -13.56 24.59
C PRO A 152 -0.83 -12.76 24.91
N TRP A 153 0.19 -13.40 25.49
CA TRP A 153 1.46 -12.77 25.79
C TRP A 153 2.21 -12.38 24.52
N LEU A 154 2.28 -13.28 23.53
CA LEU A 154 2.93 -13.02 22.24
C LEU A 154 2.26 -11.85 21.50
N ILE A 155 0.92 -11.82 21.46
CA ILE A 155 0.15 -10.71 20.87
C ILE A 155 0.39 -9.41 21.64
N THR A 156 0.42 -9.47 22.97
CA THR A 156 0.67 -8.28 23.81
C THR A 156 2.05 -7.69 23.52
N CYS A 157 3.09 -8.52 23.46
CA CYS A 157 4.45 -8.09 23.11
C CYS A 157 4.52 -7.52 21.68
N ASN A 158 3.86 -8.16 20.71
CA ASN A 158 3.80 -7.65 19.33
C ASN A 158 3.08 -6.30 19.24
N MET A 159 1.95 -6.16 19.93
CA MET A 159 1.17 -4.93 19.93
C MET A 159 1.94 -3.79 20.60
N LEU A 160 2.66 -4.06 21.69
CA LEU A 160 3.51 -3.09 22.36
C LEU A 160 4.65 -2.62 21.45
N LEU A 161 5.30 -3.56 20.76
CA LEU A 161 6.36 -3.26 19.79
C LEU A 161 5.83 -2.39 18.63
N ASN A 162 4.71 -2.78 18.02
CA ASN A 162 4.09 -2.02 16.93
C ASN A 162 3.64 -0.62 17.38
N THR A 163 3.07 -0.50 18.59
CA THR A 163 2.67 0.78 19.18
C THR A 163 3.87 1.71 19.33
N GLY A 164 4.98 1.21 19.87
CA GLY A 164 6.22 1.97 19.98
C GLY A 164 6.73 2.43 18.63
N MET A 165 6.76 1.54 17.63
CA MET A 165 7.17 1.89 16.26
C MET A 165 6.29 2.98 15.66
N TYR A 166 4.96 2.86 15.73
CA TYR A 166 4.04 3.85 15.17
C TYR A 166 4.11 5.21 15.85
N ILE A 167 4.30 5.26 17.18
CA ILE A 167 4.49 6.53 17.90
C ILE A 167 5.78 7.21 17.44
N VAL A 168 6.89 6.47 17.37
CA VAL A 168 8.18 7.02 16.90
C VAL A 168 8.06 7.52 15.47
N PHE A 169 7.46 6.73 14.58
CA PHE A 169 7.31 7.09 13.17
C PHE A 169 6.39 8.29 12.97
N GLY A 170 5.26 8.34 13.68
CA GLY A 170 4.31 9.45 13.62
C GLY A 170 4.90 10.73 14.19
N TYR A 171 5.62 10.65 15.31
CA TYR A 171 6.29 11.80 15.91
C TYR A 171 7.42 12.33 15.02
N LEU A 172 8.29 11.46 14.50
CA LEU A 172 9.39 11.89 13.63
C LEU A 172 8.86 12.46 12.30
N GLY A 173 7.81 11.86 11.73
CA GLY A 173 7.13 12.39 10.54
C GLY A 173 6.57 13.79 10.78
N TYR A 174 5.82 13.98 11.87
CA TYR A 174 5.27 15.28 12.24
C TYR A 174 6.37 16.29 12.59
N ASN A 175 7.44 15.87 13.27
CA ASN A 175 8.57 16.75 13.56
C ASN A 175 9.26 17.22 12.28
N LYS A 176 9.49 16.32 11.31
CA LYS A 176 10.18 16.66 10.05
C LYS A 176 9.37 17.61 9.17
N TYR A 177 8.09 17.29 8.91
CA TYR A 177 7.26 17.99 7.92
C TYR A 177 6.25 18.98 8.51
N SER A 178 5.97 18.91 9.82
CA SER A 178 5.04 19.80 10.54
C SER A 178 3.69 19.97 9.82
N ARG A 179 3.37 21.17 9.33
CA ARG A 179 2.08 21.49 8.68
C ARG A 179 1.97 20.99 7.22
N ASP A 180 3.08 20.65 6.58
CA ASP A 180 3.10 20.16 5.19
C ASP A 180 3.06 18.62 5.11
N THR A 181 2.67 17.96 6.21
CA THR A 181 2.58 16.49 6.28
C THR A 181 1.41 15.99 5.44
N CYS A 182 1.69 15.20 4.42
CA CYS A 182 0.69 14.49 3.63
C CYS A 182 0.13 13.26 4.37
N ASP A 183 -1.03 12.79 3.91
CA ASP A 183 -1.77 11.64 4.49
C ASP A 183 -0.96 10.33 4.55
N THR A 184 0.00 10.16 3.64
CA THR A 184 0.88 8.98 3.62
C THR A 184 2.34 9.41 3.69
N VAL A 185 3.13 8.67 4.48
CA VAL A 185 4.56 8.96 4.66
C VAL A 185 5.31 8.93 3.34
N ILE A 186 4.94 8.00 2.45
CA ILE A 186 5.54 7.84 1.12
C ILE A 186 5.46 9.13 0.29
N LYS A 187 4.36 9.90 0.39
CA LYS A 187 4.22 11.20 -0.31
C LYS A 187 5.12 12.29 0.28
N ASN A 188 5.56 12.15 1.53
CA ASN A 188 6.44 13.11 2.20
C ASN A 188 7.94 12.91 1.83
N LEU A 189 8.35 11.73 1.34
CA LEU A 189 9.76 11.51 0.98
C LEU A 189 10.19 12.35 -0.24
N PRO A 190 11.40 12.94 -0.24
CA PRO A 190 11.93 13.73 -1.35
C PRO A 190 12.38 12.84 -2.51
N LEU A 191 11.43 12.31 -3.28
CA LEU A 191 11.69 11.35 -4.37
C LEU A 191 11.94 11.99 -5.74
N GLU A 192 11.77 13.32 -5.86
CA GLU A 192 12.01 14.05 -7.11
C GLU A 192 13.41 13.86 -7.70
N LYS A 193 14.42 13.50 -6.90
CA LYS A 193 15.77 13.22 -7.42
C LYS A 193 15.89 11.87 -8.12
N THR A 194 15.02 10.90 -7.84
CA THR A 194 15.07 9.56 -8.44
C THR A 194 14.07 9.41 -9.59
N THR A 195 12.91 10.08 -9.53
CA THR A 195 11.94 10.09 -10.64
C THR A 195 12.42 10.89 -11.84
N LYS A 196 13.26 11.92 -11.66
CA LYS A 196 13.95 12.59 -12.78
C LYS A 196 14.80 11.63 -13.61
N ILE A 197 15.37 10.59 -13.00
CA ILE A 197 16.17 9.60 -13.73
C ILE A 197 15.25 8.68 -14.56
N ALA A 198 14.07 8.34 -14.03
CA ALA A 198 13.09 7.54 -14.75
C ALA A 198 12.40 8.32 -15.87
N SER A 199 12.03 9.60 -15.63
CA SER A 199 11.45 10.46 -16.66
C SER A 199 12.46 10.79 -17.76
N VAL A 200 13.73 11.05 -17.42
CA VAL A 200 14.81 11.23 -18.41
C VAL A 200 15.08 9.94 -19.18
N ALA A 201 15.05 8.78 -18.54
CA ALA A 201 15.19 7.50 -19.25
C ALA A 201 14.00 7.19 -20.17
N ILE A 202 12.78 7.62 -19.81
CA ILE A 202 11.59 7.49 -20.64
C ILE A 202 11.60 8.50 -21.80
N GLU A 203 12.11 9.72 -21.59
CA GLU A 203 12.28 10.75 -22.62
C GLU A 203 13.37 10.33 -23.63
N GLU A 204 14.49 9.76 -23.16
CA GLU A 204 15.55 9.19 -24.01
C GLU A 204 15.08 7.93 -24.77
N PHE A 205 14.14 7.17 -24.21
CA PHE A 205 13.49 6.05 -24.91
C PHE A 205 12.47 6.52 -25.97
N ASN A 206 11.81 7.66 -25.73
CA ASN A 206 10.85 8.24 -26.68
C ASN A 206 11.58 8.92 -27.86
N GLU A 207 12.69 9.62 -27.60
CA GLU A 207 13.55 10.21 -28.64
C GLU A 207 14.16 9.13 -29.56
N LYS A 208 14.56 7.98 -29.01
CA LYS A 208 15.05 6.85 -29.82
C LYS A 208 13.97 6.16 -30.65
N ASN A 209 12.71 6.17 -30.20
CA ASN A 209 11.59 5.60 -30.96
C ASN A 209 11.12 6.53 -32.09
N GLU A 210 11.23 7.86 -31.94
CA GLU A 210 11.01 8.80 -33.05
C GLU A 210 12.13 8.71 -34.11
N LEU A 211 13.37 8.49 -33.69
CA LEU A 211 14.51 8.35 -34.61
C LEU A 211 14.54 6.99 -35.34
N TYR A 212 13.86 5.96 -34.80
CA TYR A 212 13.69 4.65 -35.43
C TYR A 212 12.24 4.43 -35.86
N ASN A 213 11.78 5.20 -36.85
CA ASN A 213 10.51 4.94 -37.52
C ASN A 213 10.78 4.32 -38.92
N PRO A 214 10.88 2.98 -39.05
CA PRO A 214 11.32 2.31 -40.28
C PRO A 214 10.33 2.42 -41.46
N PHE A 215 9.20 3.11 -41.28
CA PHE A 215 8.14 3.24 -42.28
C PHE A 215 8.17 4.57 -43.04
N GLU A 216 8.94 5.58 -42.60
CA GLU A 216 8.95 6.90 -43.26
C GLU A 216 9.67 6.92 -44.62
N HIS A 217 10.47 5.89 -44.92
CA HIS A 217 11.19 5.78 -46.19
C HIS A 217 10.49 4.95 -47.28
N ARG A 218 9.29 4.38 -47.03
CA ARG A 218 8.60 3.58 -48.06
C ARG A 218 7.69 4.38 -49.00
N ASP A 219 7.29 5.60 -48.65
CA ASP A 219 6.27 6.32 -49.44
C ASP A 219 6.83 7.25 -50.53
N LYS A 220 8.14 7.50 -50.55
CA LYS A 220 8.76 8.39 -51.57
C LYS A 220 9.07 7.71 -52.91
N LYS A 221 8.78 6.41 -53.08
CA LYS A 221 9.10 5.70 -54.34
C LYS A 221 7.93 5.63 -55.36
N ASN A 222 6.72 6.04 -54.98
CA ASN A 222 5.53 5.94 -55.85
C ASN A 222 4.90 7.29 -56.26
N SER A 223 5.59 8.43 -56.07
CA SER A 223 5.07 9.75 -56.46
C SER A 223 5.62 10.30 -57.79
N ASN A 224 6.48 9.55 -58.48
CA ASN A 224 7.00 9.94 -59.80
C ASN A 224 6.80 8.79 -60.80
N SER A 225 5.55 8.56 -61.21
CA SER A 225 5.22 8.01 -62.53
C SER A 225 3.78 8.35 -62.90
#